data_AF-A0A6M3HUG5-F1
#
_entry.id   AF-A0A6M3HUG5-F1
#
_cell.length_a   1.000
_cell.length_b   1.000
_cell.length_c   1.000
_cell.angle_alpha   90.00
_cell.angle_beta   90.00
_cell.angle_gamma   90.00
#
_symmetry.space_group_name_H-M   'P 1'
#
loop_
_entity.id
_entity.type
_entity.pdbx_description
1 polymer ?
#
loop_
_entity_poly.entity_id
_entity_poly.type
_entity_poly.pdbx_seq_one_letter_code
_entity_poly.pdbx_strand_id
1 'polypeptide(L)' 'MMSELAKNILKVASKTVKAAQRKSLDNGVANVYSKNGQIYFQLPNGTITQEIPKEYRVENLSILK' A
#
# COMPACT_ATOMS: atom_id res chain seq x y z
N MET A 1 15.84 -7.12 22.27
CA MET A 1 15.91 -8.06 21.13
C MET A 1 14.53 -8.68 20.94
N MET A 2 13.96 -8.72 19.72
CA MET A 2 12.63 -9.32 19.51
C MET A 2 12.67 -10.85 19.70
N SER A 3 11.60 -11.41 20.27
CA SER A 3 11.45 -12.86 20.46
C SER A 3 11.31 -13.61 19.13
N GLU A 4 11.63 -14.90 19.14
CA GLU A 4 11.50 -15.75 17.95
C GLU A 4 10.04 -15.89 17.49
N LEU A 5 9.10 -15.95 18.45
CA LEU A 5 7.67 -15.93 18.16
C LEU A 5 7.26 -14.64 17.43
N ALA A 6 7.72 -13.48 17.89
CA ALA A 6 7.41 -12.20 17.26
C ALA A 6 7.94 -12.14 15.82
N LYS A 7 9.15 -12.65 15.55
CA LYS A 7 9.71 -12.74 14.20
C LYS A 7 8.86 -13.63 13.29
N ASN A 8 8.41 -14.77 13.80
CA ASN A 8 7.58 -15.71 13.03
C ASN A 8 6.21 -15.12 12.69
N ILE A 9 5.56 -14.45 13.64
CA ILE A 9 4.31 -13.72 13.41
C ILE A 9 4.52 -12.65 12.33
N LEU A 10 5.57 -11.84 12.46
CA LEU A 10 5.89 -10.79 11.49
C LEU A 10 6.14 -11.36 10.09
N LYS A 11 6.83 -12.51 9.99
CA LYS A 11 7.10 -13.19 8.71
C LYS A 11 5.81 -13.61 8.01
N VAL A 12 4.87 -14.22 8.73
CA VAL A 12 3.58 -14.65 8.18
C VAL A 12 2.76 -13.44 7.74
N ALA A 13 2.63 -12.43 8.61
CA ALA A 13 1.89 -11.20 8.28
C ALA A 13 2.49 -10.50 7.06
N SER A 14 3.82 -10.38 6.98
CA SER A 14 4.52 -9.77 5.85
C SER A 14 4.25 -10.49 4.54
N LYS A 15 4.15 -11.83 4.55
CA LYS A 15 3.83 -12.62 3.35
C LYS A 15 2.43 -12.28 2.84
N THR A 16 1.44 -12.21 3.73
CA THR A 16 0.05 -11.90 3.38
C THR A 16 -0.09 -10.47 2.86
N VAL A 17 0.56 -9.48 3.52
CA VAL A 17 0.55 -8.08 3.07
C VAL A 17 1.16 -7.95 1.67
N LYS A 18 2.29 -8.59 1.41
CA LYS A 18 2.93 -8.57 0.08
C LYS A 18 2.05 -9.18 -1.01
N ALA A 19 1.32 -10.26 -0.69
CA ALA A 19 0.39 -10.88 -1.63
C ALA A 19 -0.79 -9.94 -1.95
N ALA A 20 -1.36 -9.28 -0.94
CA ALA A 20 -2.42 -8.29 -1.14
C ALA A 20 -1.93 -7.09 -1.97
N GLN A 21 -0.75 -6.56 -1.66
CA GLN A 21 -0.11 -5.47 -2.39
C GLN A 21 0.12 -5.81 -3.86
N ARG A 22 0.57 -7.03 -4.16
CA ARG A 22 0.74 -7.49 -5.53
C ARG A 22 -0.60 -7.51 -6.27
N LYS A 23 -1.63 -8.11 -5.65
CA LYS A 23 -2.98 -8.18 -6.23
C LYS A 23 -3.57 -6.79 -6.47
N SER A 24 -3.33 -5.82 -5.58
CA SER A 24 -3.74 -4.42 -5.81
C SER A 24 -3.11 -3.85 -7.07
N LEU A 25 -1.78 -3.99 -7.23
CA LEU A 25 -1.07 -3.48 -8.41
C LEU A 25 -1.53 -4.18 -9.70
N ASP A 26 -1.72 -5.50 -9.66
CA ASP A 26 -2.25 -6.28 -10.79
C ASP A 26 -3.64 -5.79 -11.22
N ASN A 27 -4.43 -5.24 -10.29
CA ASN A 27 -5.75 -4.64 -10.55
C ASN A 27 -5.71 -3.13 -10.84
N GLY A 28 -4.53 -2.54 -11.00
CA GLY A 28 -4.38 -1.11 -11.26
C GLY A 28 -4.50 -0.19 -10.04
N VAL A 29 -4.57 -0.76 -8.83
CA VAL A 29 -4.72 -0.03 -7.57
C VAL A 29 -3.34 0.25 -6.96
N ALA A 30 -3.01 1.52 -6.75
CA ALA A 30 -1.74 1.92 -6.16
C ALA A 30 -1.64 1.52 -4.69
N ASN A 31 -0.49 0.99 -4.27
CA ASN A 31 -0.20 0.75 -2.86
C ASN A 31 0.14 2.05 -2.14
N VAL A 32 -0.22 2.15 -0.86
CA VAL A 32 0.04 3.32 -0.01
C VAL A 32 1.02 2.95 1.10
N TYR A 33 2.03 3.80 1.28
CA TYR A 33 3.04 3.65 2.33
C TYR A 33 3.16 4.95 3.12
N SER A 34 3.60 4.85 4.38
CA SER A 34 4.02 5.98 5.18
C SER A 34 5.48 5.80 5.59
N LYS A 35 6.31 6.81 5.35
CA LYS A 35 7.71 6.85 5.78
C LYS A 35 8.00 8.22 6.37
N ASN A 36 8.40 8.24 7.64
CA ASN A 36 8.68 9.47 8.40
C ASN A 36 7.50 10.47 8.38
N GLY A 37 6.26 9.96 8.45
CA GLY A 37 5.05 10.78 8.42
C GLY A 37 4.63 11.27 7.03
N GLN A 38 5.39 10.95 5.98
CA GLN A 38 5.06 11.29 4.60
C GLN A 38 4.46 10.10 3.86
N ILE A 39 3.42 10.37 3.07
CA ILE A 39 2.69 9.36 2.30
C ILE A 39 3.35 9.20 0.92
N TYR A 40 3.49 7.95 0.50
CA TYR A 40 4.00 7.57 -0.80
C TYR A 40 3.05 6.57 -1.45
N PHE A 41 2.85 6.73 -2.75
CA PHE A 41 2.06 5.84 -3.58
C PHE A 41 2.99 5.09 -4.52
N GLN A 42 2.91 3.76 -4.52
CA GLN A 42 3.51 2.94 -5.57
C GLN A 42 2.44 2.64 -6.62
N LEU A 43 2.63 3.20 -7.80
CA LEU A 43 1.75 2.97 -8.95
C LEU A 43 1.97 1.56 -9.54
N PRO A 44 1.01 1.02 -10.31
CA PRO A 44 1.11 -0.29 -10.94
C PRO A 44 2.36 -0.50 -11.82
N ASN A 45 2.86 0.58 -12.45
CA ASN A 45 4.08 0.56 -13.24
C ASN A 45 5.37 0.56 -12.40
N GLY A 46 5.26 0.56 -11.07
CA GLY A 46 6.38 0.56 -10.13
C GLY A 46 6.87 1.96 -9.72
N THR A 47 6.38 3.03 -10.35
CA THR A 47 6.74 4.40 -9.96
C THR A 47 6.29 4.70 -8.55
N ILE A 48 7.19 5.31 -7.75
CA ILE A 48 6.86 5.82 -6.42
C ILE A 48 6.71 7.33 -6.51
N THR A 49 5.59 7.86 -6.02
CA THR A 49 5.27 9.29 -6.04
C THR A 49 4.65 9.73 -4.71
N GLN A 50 4.69 11.03 -4.42
CA GLN A 50 3.90 11.66 -3.35
C GLN A 50 2.60 12.28 -3.88
N GLU A 51 2.44 12.36 -5.21
CA GLU A 51 1.20 12.85 -5.80
C GLU A 51 0.06 11.87 -5.57
N ILE A 52 -1.08 12.39 -5.10
CA ILE A 52 -2.29 11.60 -4.89
C ILE A 52 -2.79 11.09 -6.25
N PRO A 53 -2.88 9.75 -6.45
CA PRO A 53 -3.46 9.15 -7.64
C PRO A 53 -4.85 9.72 -7.93
N LYS A 54 -5.18 9.90 -9.22
CA LYS A 54 -6.43 10.56 -9.63
C LYS A 54 -7.66 9.87 -9.04
N GLU A 55 -7.62 8.55 -8.96
CA GLU A 55 -8.67 7.67 -8.47
C GLU A 55 -8.96 7.88 -6.97
N TYR A 56 -8.00 8.43 -6.21
CA TYR A 56 -8.13 8.64 -4.77
C TYR A 56 -8.53 10.08 -4.42
N ARG A 57 -8.64 10.95 -5.41
CA ARG A 57 -9.04 12.34 -5.17
C ARG A 57 -10.53 12.40 -4.88
N VAL A 58 -10.91 13.21 -3.89
CA VAL A 58 -12.26 13.29 -3.32
C VAL A 58 -13.30 13.61 -4.39
N GLU A 59 -12.96 14.45 -5.37
CA GLU A 59 -13.83 14.82 -6.50
C GLU A 59 -14.24 13.64 -7.40
N ASN A 60 -13.45 12.56 -7.37
CA ASN A 60 -13.65 11.37 -8.19
C ASN A 60 -14.31 10.21 -7.43
N LEU A 61 -14.53 10.35 -6.12
CA LEU A 61 -15.24 9.36 -5.32
C LEU A 61 -16.75 9.54 -5.47
N SER A 62 -17.39 8.65 -6.24
CA SER A 62 -18.84 8.65 -6.51
C SER A 62 -19.72 8.45 -5.26
N ILE A 63 -19.12 8.06 -4.15
CA ILE A 63 -19.77 7.81 -2.84
C ILE A 63 -19.97 9.07 -1.99
N LEU A 64 -19.53 10.25 -2.47
CA LEU A 64 -19.67 11.53 -1.77
C LEU A 64 -20.50 12.57 -2.53
N LYS A 65 -21.21 12.16 -3.59
CA LYS A 65 -22.15 13.01 -4.35
C LYS A 65 -23.60 12.71 -3.98
#